data_AF-A0A3D3R7D6-F1
#
_entry.id   AF-A0A3D3R7D6-F1
#
_cell.length_a   1.000
_cell.length_b   1.000
_cell.length_c   1.000
_cell.angle_alpha   90.00
_cell.angle_beta   90.00
_cell.angle_gamma   90.00
#
_symmetry.space_group_name_H-M   'P 1'
#
loop_
_entity.id
_entity.type
_entity.pdbx_description
1 polymer ?
#
loop_
_entity_poly.entity_id
_entity_poly.type
_entity_poly.pdbx_seq_one_letter_code
_entity_poly.pdbx_strand_id
1 'polypeptide(L)'
;MNKHLGFWIAHFNILAVCMVLLGAFGVQFGEQEVPCPLCMLQRMAMMLCALGSCYIILQARSGSLTRADFAAGYGMSILAAVCGACISTRQILIHIVPPDPGYGDPVLGLHLYTWALVVFLVVLIDSGLNLMFVPELVTDHPIEFNWVSKTVLGVLGAVIIANLLSVFCQEGFHWVLPDDPVRYELFYDLGLFKSP
;
A
#
# COMPACT_ATOMS: atom_id res chain seq x y z
N MET A 1 25.64 6.30 16.66
CA MET A 1 24.39 6.16 15.88
C MET A 1 24.60 5.07 14.84
N ASN A 2 23.67 4.12 14.70
CA ASN A 2 23.86 2.98 13.78
C ASN A 2 24.03 3.47 12.35
N LYS A 3 25.17 3.15 11.73
CA LYS A 3 25.61 3.59 10.39
C LYS A 3 24.74 3.11 9.22
N HIS A 4 23.68 2.36 9.50
CA HIS A 4 22.76 1.80 8.51
C HIS A 4 21.29 2.08 8.85
N LEU A 5 21.01 3.04 9.74
CA LEU A 5 19.67 3.27 10.27
C LEU A 5 18.66 3.60 9.16
N GLY A 6 18.97 4.52 8.24
CA GLY A 6 18.07 4.86 7.13
C GLY A 6 17.75 3.68 6.22
N PHE A 7 18.72 2.80 5.98
CA PHE A 7 18.50 1.58 5.19
C PHE A 7 17.53 0.62 5.88
N TRP A 8 17.66 0.42 7.19
CA TRP A 8 16.76 -0.45 7.95
C TRP A 8 15.35 0.13 8.08
N ILE A 9 15.21 1.46 8.18
CA ILE A 9 13.89 2.12 8.18
C ILE A 9 13.16 1.83 6.86
N ALA A 10 13.83 1.91 5.72
CA ALA A 10 13.21 1.59 4.43
C ALA A 10 12.69 0.13 4.37
N HIS A 11 13.37 -0.83 5.00
CA HIS A 11 12.88 -2.21 5.10
C HIS A 11 11.64 -2.31 5.99
N PHE A 12 11.69 -1.64 7.15
CA PHE A 12 10.57 -1.60 8.08
C PHE A 12 9.32 -1.01 7.43
N ASN A 13 9.46 0.07 6.66
CA ASN A 13 8.35 0.72 5.96
C ASN A 13 7.66 -0.22 4.96
N ILE A 14 8.45 -0.97 4.17
CA ILE A 14 7.88 -1.96 3.25
C ILE A 14 7.12 -3.05 4.01
N LEU A 15 7.71 -3.59 5.08
CA LEU A 15 7.08 -4.64 5.88
C LEU A 15 5.79 -4.14 6.54
N ALA A 16 5.78 -2.91 7.07
CA ALA A 16 4.61 -2.31 7.67
C ALA A 16 3.46 -2.19 6.66
N VAL A 17 3.73 -1.67 5.46
CA VAL A 17 2.72 -1.59 4.38
C VAL A 17 2.26 -2.99 3.95
N CYS A 18 3.17 -3.94 3.82
CA CYS A 18 2.80 -5.33 3.49
C CYS A 18 1.89 -5.93 4.55
N MET A 19 2.15 -5.70 5.84
CA MET A 19 1.28 -6.18 6.91
C MET A 19 -0.13 -5.57 6.84
N VAL A 20 -0.25 -4.27 6.57
CA VAL A 20 -1.55 -3.61 6.39
C VAL A 20 -2.32 -4.21 5.21
N LEU A 21 -1.65 -4.41 4.07
CA LEU A 21 -2.26 -5.01 2.88
C LEU A 21 -2.68 -6.48 3.11
N LEU A 22 -1.87 -7.25 3.83
CA LEU A 22 -2.22 -8.63 4.23
C LEU A 22 -3.40 -8.64 5.20
N GLY A 23 -3.47 -7.69 6.13
CA GLY A 23 -4.63 -7.50 7.02
C GLY A 23 -5.91 -7.20 6.22
N ALA A 24 -5.82 -6.33 5.21
CA ALA A 24 -6.95 -6.04 4.32
C ALA A 24 -7.41 -7.26 3.51
N PHE A 25 -6.49 -8.13 3.09
CA PHE A 25 -6.85 -9.44 2.52
C PHE A 25 -7.50 -10.36 3.53
N GLY A 26 -7.04 -10.36 4.78
CA GLY A 26 -7.65 -11.11 5.87
C GLY A 26 -9.13 -10.77 6.05
N VAL A 27 -9.47 -9.48 6.01
CA VAL A 27 -10.87 -9.02 6.07
C VAL A 27 -11.64 -9.43 4.82
N GLN A 28 -11.09 -9.18 3.62
CA GLN A 28 -11.73 -9.54 2.35
C GLN A 28 -12.11 -11.04 2.25
N PHE A 29 -11.21 -11.94 2.63
CA PHE A 29 -11.46 -13.37 2.55
C PHE A 29 -12.17 -13.93 3.80
N GLY A 30 -12.04 -13.29 4.95
CA GLY A 30 -12.67 -13.69 6.21
C GLY A 30 -14.15 -13.28 6.29
N GLU A 31 -14.45 -12.03 5.96
CA GLU A 31 -15.81 -11.45 6.04
C GLU A 31 -16.56 -11.57 4.71
N GLN A 32 -15.90 -12.09 3.66
CA GLN A 32 -16.44 -12.29 2.31
C GLN A 32 -16.97 -10.99 1.67
N GLU A 33 -16.52 -9.83 2.15
CA GLU A 33 -16.83 -8.54 1.57
C GLU A 33 -16.00 -8.32 0.29
N VAL A 34 -16.68 -8.07 -0.82
CA VAL A 34 -16.01 -7.72 -2.07
C VAL A 34 -15.55 -6.26 -1.96
N PRO A 35 -14.27 -5.93 -2.23
CA PRO A 35 -13.79 -4.57 -2.03
C PRO A 35 -14.29 -3.61 -3.12
N CYS A 36 -14.67 -2.42 -2.68
CA CYS A 36 -15.10 -1.33 -3.57
C CYS A 36 -13.97 -0.82 -4.48
N PRO A 37 -14.28 -0.13 -5.60
CA PRO A 37 -13.27 0.44 -6.50
C PRO A 37 -12.33 1.42 -5.78
N LEU A 38 -12.87 2.26 -4.89
CA LEU A 38 -12.05 3.20 -4.10
C LEU A 38 -11.11 2.48 -3.13
N CYS A 39 -11.55 1.36 -2.56
CA CYS A 39 -10.78 0.52 -1.65
C CYS A 39 -9.58 -0.09 -2.39
N MET A 40 -9.79 -0.52 -3.65
CA MET A 40 -8.71 -1.02 -4.50
C MET A 40 -7.73 0.09 -4.89
N LEU A 41 -8.22 1.29 -5.21
CA LEU A 41 -7.35 2.45 -5.45
C LEU A 41 -6.51 2.82 -4.22
N GLN A 42 -7.05 2.70 -3.01
CA GLN A 42 -6.28 2.90 -1.78
C GLN A 42 -5.18 1.85 -1.62
N ARG A 43 -5.45 0.57 -1.91
CA ARG A 43 -4.42 -0.48 -1.90
C ARG A 43 -3.32 -0.19 -2.93
N MET A 44 -3.68 0.27 -4.13
CA MET A 44 -2.72 0.69 -5.15
C MET A 44 -1.85 1.85 -4.66
N ALA A 45 -2.45 2.86 -4.04
CA ALA A 45 -1.72 3.98 -3.44
C ALA A 45 -0.76 3.52 -2.33
N MET A 46 -1.16 2.58 -1.46
CA MET A 46 -0.28 2.00 -0.44
C MET A 46 0.91 1.24 -1.08
N MET A 47 0.66 0.46 -2.13
CA MET A 47 1.73 -0.22 -2.87
C MET A 47 2.69 0.79 -3.51
N LEU A 48 2.18 1.87 -4.11
CA LEU A 48 2.99 2.99 -4.62
C LEU A 48 3.83 3.66 -3.51
N CYS A 49 3.29 3.82 -2.30
CA CYS A 49 4.06 4.30 -1.16
C CYS A 49 5.26 3.39 -0.85
N ALA A 50 5.04 2.07 -0.80
CA ALA A 50 6.09 1.08 -0.57
C ALA A 50 7.12 1.02 -1.71
N LEU A 51 6.73 1.33 -2.94
CA LEU A 51 7.66 1.42 -4.08
C LEU A 51 8.71 2.52 -3.89
N GLY A 52 8.40 3.60 -3.19
CA GLY A 52 9.38 4.63 -2.82
C GLY A 52 10.49 4.09 -1.92
N SER A 53 10.14 3.34 -0.87
CA SER A 53 11.13 2.64 -0.03
C SER A 53 11.84 1.50 -0.76
N CYS A 54 11.16 0.80 -1.68
CA CYS A 54 11.76 -0.21 -2.55
C CYS A 54 12.86 0.39 -3.43
N TYR A 55 12.63 1.57 -4.02
CA TYR A 55 13.62 2.29 -4.82
C TYR A 55 14.91 2.55 -4.02
N ILE A 56 14.80 2.97 -2.74
CA ILE A 56 15.94 3.21 -1.85
C ILE A 56 16.77 1.93 -1.67
N ILE A 57 16.11 0.80 -1.40
CA ILE A 57 16.78 -0.49 -1.21
C ILE A 57 17.45 -0.97 -2.49
N LEU A 58 16.83 -0.73 -3.65
CA LEU A 58 17.41 -1.08 -4.95
C LEU A 58 18.63 -0.23 -5.28
N GLN A 59 18.60 1.08 -5.00
CA GLN A 59 19.75 1.96 -5.21
C GLN A 59 20.93 1.60 -4.33
N ALA A 60 20.67 1.14 -3.10
CA ALA A 60 21.72 0.63 -2.21
C ALA A 60 22.49 -0.58 -2.77
N ARG A 61 21.96 -1.30 -3.79
CA ARG A 61 22.70 -2.40 -4.47
C ARG A 61 23.96 -1.92 -5.18
N SER A 62 24.03 -0.66 -5.57
CA SER A 62 25.21 -0.06 -6.20
C SER A 62 26.40 0.09 -5.24
N GLY A 63 26.20 -0.20 -3.94
CA GLY A 63 27.23 -0.15 -2.90
C GLY A 63 27.30 1.20 -2.19
N SER A 64 26.63 2.25 -2.68
CA SER A 64 26.52 3.53 -2.00
C SER A 64 25.09 4.06 -2.09
N LEU A 65 24.54 4.54 -0.98
CA LEU A 65 23.25 5.22 -0.98
C LEU A 65 23.49 6.73 -0.93
N THR A 66 23.12 7.43 -2.00
CA THR A 66 23.25 8.89 -2.02
C THR A 66 22.08 9.56 -1.30
N ARG A 67 22.32 10.77 -0.80
CA ARG A 67 21.24 11.60 -0.21
C ARG A 67 20.14 11.91 -1.22
N ALA A 68 20.50 12.04 -2.50
CA ALA A 68 19.55 12.26 -3.59
C ALA A 68 18.65 11.05 -3.82
N ASP A 69 19.21 9.83 -3.83
CA ASP A 69 18.43 8.59 -3.97
C ASP A 69 17.46 8.39 -2.81
N PHE A 70 17.95 8.64 -1.58
CA PHE A 70 17.12 8.56 -0.38
C PHE A 70 15.97 9.58 -0.42
N ALA A 71 16.27 10.83 -0.78
CA ALA A 71 15.26 11.87 -0.90
C ALA A 71 14.24 11.58 -2.02
N ALA A 72 14.69 11.05 -3.16
CA ALA A 72 13.82 10.67 -4.27
C ALA A 72 12.84 9.55 -3.86
N GLY A 73 13.33 8.52 -3.16
CA GLY A 73 12.48 7.41 -2.70
C GLY A 73 11.38 7.87 -1.73
N TYR A 74 11.71 8.68 -0.73
CA TYR A 74 10.69 9.22 0.19
C TYR A 74 9.80 10.28 -0.48
N GLY A 75 10.32 11.03 -1.46
CA GLY A 75 9.51 11.91 -2.30
C GLY A 75 8.43 11.14 -3.07
N MET A 76 8.79 9.99 -3.66
CA MET A 76 7.82 9.10 -4.31
C MET A 76 6.76 8.60 -3.32
N SER A 77 7.18 8.19 -2.11
CA SER A 77 6.25 7.75 -1.06
C SER A 77 5.29 8.86 -0.62
N ILE A 78 5.76 10.10 -0.52
CA ILE A 78 4.93 11.26 -0.18
C ILE A 78 3.88 11.52 -1.27
N LEU A 79 4.28 11.55 -2.53
CA LEU A 79 3.34 11.80 -3.63
C LEU A 79 2.24 10.72 -3.68
N ALA A 80 2.64 9.45 -3.54
CA ALA A 80 1.70 8.34 -3.46
C ALA A 80 0.75 8.45 -2.25
N ALA A 81 1.27 8.84 -1.09
CA ALA A 81 0.48 8.99 0.12
C ALA A 81 -0.50 10.16 0.06
N VAL A 82 -0.13 11.27 -0.59
CA VAL A 82 -1.06 12.39 -0.86
C VAL A 82 -2.22 11.92 -1.74
N CYS A 83 -1.93 11.20 -2.84
CA CYS A 83 -2.98 10.63 -3.69
C CYS A 83 -3.88 9.68 -2.91
N GLY A 84 -3.31 8.77 -2.12
CA GLY A 84 -4.05 7.84 -1.26
C GLY A 84 -4.94 8.55 -0.25
N ALA A 85 -4.41 9.57 0.44
CA ALA A 85 -5.15 10.37 1.41
C ALA A 85 -6.33 11.13 0.77
N CYS A 86 -6.17 11.65 -0.45
CA CYS A 86 -7.27 12.26 -1.20
C CYS A 86 -8.38 11.24 -1.50
N ILE A 87 -8.02 10.03 -1.91
CA ILE A 87 -8.98 8.96 -2.25
C ILE A 87 -9.73 8.49 -1.00
N SER A 88 -9.02 8.27 0.12
CA SER A 88 -9.64 7.88 1.39
C SER A 88 -10.53 8.99 1.96
N THR A 89 -10.09 10.25 1.88
CA THR A 89 -10.90 11.40 2.30
C THR A 89 -12.16 11.51 1.47
N ARG A 90 -12.08 11.31 0.14
CA ARG A 90 -13.27 11.27 -0.71
C ARG A 90 -14.25 10.20 -0.27
N GLN A 91 -13.77 9.00 0.06
CA GLN A 91 -14.64 7.92 0.52
C GLN A 91 -15.33 8.27 1.85
N ILE A 92 -14.59 8.84 2.80
CA ILE A 92 -15.16 9.34 4.07
C ILE A 92 -16.26 10.37 3.80
N LEU A 93 -16.02 11.32 2.90
CA LEU A 93 -16.97 12.39 2.59
C LEU A 93 -18.25 11.88 1.92
N ILE A 94 -18.19 10.77 1.18
CA ILE A 94 -19.39 10.17 0.56
C ILE A 94 -20.30 9.56 1.63
N HIS A 95 -19.73 8.94 2.66
CA HIS A 95 -20.49 8.26 3.72
C HIS A 95 -20.70 9.12 4.99
N ILE A 96 -20.50 10.44 4.92
CA ILE A 96 -20.61 11.31 6.11
C ILE A 96 -22.05 11.71 6.46
N VAL A 97 -22.99 11.59 5.51
CA VAL A 97 -24.38 12.04 5.68
C VAL A 97 -25.26 10.88 6.15
N PRO A 98 -25.90 10.96 7.33
CA PRO A 98 -26.89 9.97 7.76
C PRO A 98 -28.12 9.95 6.83
N PRO A 99 -28.82 8.82 6.63
CA PRO A 99 -28.71 7.53 7.32
C PRO A 99 -27.86 6.48 6.57
N ASP A 100 -26.62 6.83 6.20
CA ASP A 100 -25.69 5.89 5.56
C ASP A 100 -24.95 5.04 6.62
N PRO A 101 -25.06 3.69 6.58
CA PRO A 101 -24.31 2.80 7.47
C PRO A 101 -22.81 2.72 7.15
N GLY A 102 -22.35 3.30 6.05
CA GLY A 102 -20.97 3.21 5.57
C GLY A 102 -20.71 1.92 4.77
N TYR A 103 -19.58 1.90 4.06
CA TYR A 103 -19.16 0.73 3.27
C TYR A 103 -18.25 -0.20 4.08
N GLY A 104 -18.67 -1.47 4.19
CA GLY A 104 -17.95 -2.55 4.87
C GLY A 104 -17.99 -2.48 6.39
N ASP A 105 -17.77 -3.61 7.03
CA ASP A 105 -17.84 -3.73 8.48
C ASP A 105 -16.73 -2.92 9.21
N PRO A 106 -17.06 -2.20 10.30
CA PRO A 106 -16.08 -1.39 11.01
C PRO A 106 -15.13 -2.25 11.85
N VAL A 107 -13.83 -2.14 11.57
CA VAL A 107 -12.78 -2.79 12.34
C VAL A 107 -12.34 -1.87 13.47
N LEU A 108 -12.46 -2.33 14.73
CA LEU A 108 -12.18 -1.54 15.94
C LEU A 108 -13.00 -0.23 16.01
N GLY A 109 -14.22 -0.22 15.46
CA GLY A 109 -15.12 0.93 15.50
C GLY A 109 -14.87 2.00 14.43
N LEU A 110 -13.95 1.76 13.48
CA LEU A 110 -13.71 2.62 12.32
C LEU A 110 -13.77 1.79 11.03
N HIS A 111 -14.40 2.34 9.99
CA HIS A 111 -14.39 1.71 8.67
C HIS A 111 -12.97 1.68 8.07
N LEU A 112 -12.72 0.71 7.20
CA LEU A 112 -11.41 0.46 6.59
C LEU A 112 -10.85 1.67 5.84
N TYR A 113 -11.72 2.47 5.20
CA TYR A 113 -11.29 3.69 4.51
C TYR A 113 -10.79 4.80 5.45
N THR A 114 -11.26 4.84 6.69
CA THR A 114 -10.75 5.75 7.72
C THR A 114 -9.39 5.29 8.22
N TRP A 115 -9.21 3.98 8.41
CA TRP A 115 -7.91 3.39 8.71
C TRP A 115 -6.89 3.64 7.59
N ALA A 116 -7.32 3.54 6.32
CA ALA A 116 -6.47 3.86 5.18
C ALA A 116 -5.96 5.30 5.24
N LEU A 117 -6.82 6.27 5.58
CA LEU A 117 -6.39 7.66 5.79
C LEU A 117 -5.33 7.78 6.88
N VAL A 118 -5.53 7.11 8.02
CA VAL A 118 -4.54 7.10 9.12
C VAL A 118 -3.20 6.55 8.64
N VAL A 119 -3.20 5.45 7.89
CA VAL A 119 -1.97 4.86 7.32
C VAL A 119 -1.26 5.85 6.40
N PHE A 120 -1.98 6.54 5.50
CA PHE A 120 -1.37 7.54 4.63
C PHE A 120 -0.78 8.73 5.39
N LEU A 121 -1.45 9.21 6.44
CA LEU A 121 -0.92 10.26 7.31
C LEU A 121 0.36 9.82 8.02
N VAL A 122 0.41 8.58 8.53
CA VAL A 122 1.61 8.02 9.14
C VAL A 122 2.75 7.95 8.13
N VAL A 123 2.49 7.50 6.89
CA VAL A 123 3.51 7.46 5.82
C VAL A 123 4.02 8.86 5.49
N LEU A 124 3.16 9.88 5.44
CA LEU A 124 3.57 11.27 5.20
C LEU A 124 4.48 11.79 6.31
N ILE A 125 4.12 11.55 7.57
CA ILE A 125 4.91 11.97 8.73
C ILE A 125 6.25 11.24 8.75
N ASP A 126 6.24 9.91 8.60
CA ASP A 126 7.47 9.10 8.54
C ASP A 126 8.39 9.56 7.41
N SER A 127 7.86 9.74 6.21
CA SER A 127 8.65 10.21 5.07
C SER A 127 9.22 11.61 5.30
N GLY A 128 8.42 12.52 5.89
CA GLY A 128 8.86 13.86 6.27
C GLY A 128 9.98 13.85 7.32
N LEU A 129 9.87 13.00 8.34
CA LEU A 129 10.91 12.83 9.35
C LEU A 129 12.19 12.24 8.74
N ASN A 130 12.07 11.22 7.89
CA ASN A 130 13.23 10.64 7.20
C ASN A 130 13.93 11.69 6.33
N LEU A 131 13.18 12.54 5.62
CA LEU A 131 13.74 13.66 4.84
C LEU A 131 14.40 14.73 5.71
N MET A 132 13.87 15.00 6.91
CA MET A 132 14.46 15.97 7.85
C MET A 132 15.81 15.49 8.39
N PHE A 133 15.97 14.19 8.63
CA PHE A 133 17.18 13.59 9.19
C PHE A 133 18.06 12.88 8.15
N VAL A 134 18.02 13.30 6.88
CA VAL A 134 18.84 12.74 5.80
C VAL A 134 20.33 12.71 6.13
N PRO A 135 20.96 13.79 6.67
CA PRO A 135 22.38 13.78 7.00
C PRO A 135 22.76 12.71 8.03
N GLU A 136 21.85 12.39 8.94
CA GLU A 136 22.03 11.40 10.01
C GLU A 136 21.72 9.96 9.55
N LEU A 137 20.78 9.81 8.61
CA LEU A 137 20.25 8.53 8.15
C LEU A 137 21.01 7.95 6.96
N VAL A 138 21.59 8.80 6.12
CA VAL A 138 22.39 8.40 4.96
C VAL A 138 23.88 8.40 5.35
N THR A 139 24.53 7.27 5.15
CA THR A 139 25.93 7.07 5.51
C THR A 139 26.76 6.72 4.27
N ASP A 140 27.98 7.26 4.19
CA ASP A 140 28.91 7.03 3.07
C ASP A 140 29.60 5.66 3.11
N HIS A 141 29.19 4.78 4.04
CA HIS A 141 29.75 3.45 4.17
C HIS A 141 29.10 2.48 3.18
N PRO A 142 29.86 1.49 2.67
CA PRO A 142 29.31 0.51 1.77
C PRO A 142 28.16 -0.24 2.45
N ILE A 143 27.02 -0.32 1.77
CA ILE A 143 25.85 -1.04 2.24
C ILE A 143 25.88 -2.45 1.62
N GLU A 144 25.87 -3.46 2.47
CA GLU A 144 25.78 -4.84 2.01
C GLU A 144 24.33 -5.21 1.68
N PHE A 145 24.07 -5.45 0.39
CA PHE A 145 22.79 -5.98 -0.05
C PHE A 145 22.69 -7.47 0.31
N ASN A 146 22.00 -7.76 1.40
CA ASN A 146 21.91 -9.10 1.97
C ASN A 146 20.64 -9.86 1.52
N TRP A 147 20.49 -11.09 1.99
CA TRP A 147 19.31 -11.92 1.71
C TRP A 147 18.02 -11.31 2.29
N VAL A 148 18.09 -10.56 3.39
CA VAL A 148 16.93 -9.91 4.01
C VAL A 148 16.33 -8.89 3.05
N SER A 149 17.15 -8.07 2.40
CA SER A 149 16.68 -7.14 1.36
C SER A 149 15.97 -7.87 0.23
N LYS A 150 16.51 -9.00 -0.24
CA LYS A 150 15.84 -9.83 -1.26
C LYS A 150 14.50 -10.38 -0.79
N THR A 151 14.43 -10.85 0.46
CA THR A 151 13.19 -11.38 1.05
C THR A 151 12.14 -10.29 1.18
N VAL A 152 12.48 -9.11 1.71
CA VAL A 152 11.54 -7.98 1.86
C VAL A 152 11.00 -7.52 0.51
N LEU A 153 11.88 -7.38 -0.49
CA LEU A 153 11.47 -7.05 -1.86
C LEU A 153 10.60 -8.16 -2.49
N GLY A 154 10.91 -9.43 -2.22
CA GLY A 154 10.12 -10.57 -2.66
C GLY A 154 8.72 -10.60 -2.04
N VAL A 155 8.60 -10.30 -0.75
CA VAL A 155 7.31 -10.18 -0.05
C VAL A 155 6.47 -9.06 -0.65
N LEU A 156 7.07 -7.87 -0.86
CA LEU A 156 6.38 -6.76 -1.52
C LEU A 156 5.90 -7.16 -2.92
N GLY A 157 6.76 -7.79 -3.71
CA GLY A 157 6.40 -8.29 -5.04
C GLY A 157 5.25 -9.29 -5.00
N ALA A 158 5.26 -10.23 -4.05
CA ALA A 158 4.17 -11.19 -3.86
C ALA A 158 2.85 -10.51 -3.50
N VAL A 159 2.87 -9.52 -2.60
CA VAL A 159 1.67 -8.75 -2.21
C VAL A 159 1.13 -7.95 -3.40
N ILE A 160 2.00 -7.35 -4.23
CA ILE A 160 1.60 -6.64 -5.45
C ILE A 160 0.92 -7.61 -6.43
N ILE A 161 1.52 -8.77 -6.67
CA ILE A 161 0.96 -9.79 -7.57
C ILE A 161 -0.40 -10.28 -7.04
N ALA A 162 -0.50 -10.55 -5.73
CA ALA A 162 -1.76 -10.98 -5.12
C ALA A 162 -2.86 -9.91 -5.27
N ASN A 163 -2.53 -8.62 -5.08
CA ASN A 163 -3.50 -7.53 -5.30
C ASN A 163 -3.89 -7.42 -6.77
N LEU A 164 -2.93 -7.52 -7.70
CA LEU A 164 -3.20 -7.48 -9.13
C LEU A 164 -4.13 -8.63 -9.56
N LEU A 165 -3.88 -9.85 -9.07
CA LEU A 165 -4.75 -11.00 -9.30
C LEU A 165 -6.15 -10.77 -8.69
N SER A 166 -6.23 -10.20 -7.48
CA SER A 166 -7.52 -9.87 -6.87
C SER A 166 -8.31 -8.85 -7.69
N VAL A 167 -7.65 -7.79 -8.19
CA VAL A 167 -8.28 -6.80 -9.09
C VAL A 167 -8.78 -7.50 -10.35
N PHE A 168 -7.93 -8.28 -11.00
CA PHE A 168 -8.28 -8.97 -12.25
C PHE A 168 -9.46 -9.95 -12.07
N CYS A 169 -9.50 -10.69 -10.95
CA CYS A 169 -10.62 -11.55 -10.61
C CYS A 169 -11.92 -10.77 -10.36
N GLN A 170 -11.83 -9.53 -9.88
CA GLN A 170 -13.00 -8.67 -9.63
C GLN A 170 -13.49 -8.00 -10.91
N GLU A 171 -12.59 -7.45 -11.74
CA GLU A 171 -12.96 -6.75 -12.99
C GLU A 171 -13.42 -7.73 -14.08
N GLY A 172 -12.83 -8.94 -14.13
CA GLY A 172 -13.05 -9.85 -15.25
C GLY A 172 -12.55 -9.25 -16.57
N PHE A 173 -13.38 -9.32 -17.60
CA PHE A 173 -13.10 -8.68 -18.91
C PHE A 173 -13.74 -7.29 -19.06
N HIS A 174 -14.26 -6.73 -17.98
CA HIS A 174 -14.91 -5.42 -18.00
C HIS A 174 -13.91 -4.27 -17.84
N TRP A 175 -14.21 -3.13 -18.46
CA TRP A 175 -13.33 -1.94 -18.47
C TRP A 175 -13.47 -1.06 -17.21
N VAL A 176 -14.55 -1.25 -16.44
CA VAL A 176 -14.88 -0.45 -15.26
C VAL A 176 -15.43 -1.36 -14.18
N LEU A 177 -14.87 -1.27 -12.98
CA LEU A 177 -15.40 -1.93 -11.79
C LEU A 177 -16.76 -1.30 -11.39
N PRO A 178 -17.82 -2.09 -11.15
CA PRO A 178 -19.07 -1.56 -10.61
C PRO A 178 -18.82 -0.83 -9.28
N ASP A 179 -19.54 0.27 -9.04
CA ASP A 179 -19.37 1.08 -7.83
C ASP A 179 -19.65 0.29 -6.54
N ASP A 180 -20.60 -0.66 -6.59
CA ASP A 180 -20.94 -1.61 -5.53
C ASP A 180 -20.80 -3.06 -6.02
N PRO A 181 -19.59 -3.64 -5.99
CA PRO A 181 -19.37 -5.00 -6.45
C PRO A 181 -19.92 -5.99 -5.42
N VAL A 182 -20.77 -6.93 -5.87
CA VAL A 182 -21.32 -8.01 -5.02
C VAL A 182 -20.66 -9.36 -5.35
N ARG A 183 -19.86 -9.41 -6.42
CA ARG A 183 -19.31 -10.65 -6.98
C ARG A 183 -17.99 -10.43 -7.71
N TYR A 184 -17.27 -11.53 -7.95
CA TYR A 184 -16.08 -11.60 -8.79
C TYR A 184 -16.49 -11.90 -10.24
N GLU A 185 -16.54 -10.88 -11.10
CA GLU A 185 -17.11 -10.99 -12.46
C GLU A 185 -16.35 -12.01 -13.33
N LEU A 186 -15.04 -12.19 -13.14
CA LEU A 186 -14.23 -13.12 -13.93
C LEU A 186 -14.78 -14.56 -13.92
N PHE A 187 -15.24 -15.05 -12.76
CA PHE A 187 -15.72 -16.43 -12.67
C PHE A 187 -17.09 -16.64 -13.32
N TYR A 188 -17.87 -15.56 -13.47
CA TYR A 188 -19.14 -15.58 -14.20
C TYR A 188 -18.88 -15.43 -15.70
N ASP A 189 -17.94 -14.58 -16.11
CA ASP A 189 -17.51 -14.45 -17.51
C ASP A 189 -16.93 -15.76 -18.06
N LEU A 190 -16.20 -16.51 -17.23
CA LEU A 190 -15.66 -17.82 -17.58
C LEU A 190 -16.69 -18.97 -17.49
N GLY A 191 -17.93 -18.67 -17.08
CA GLY A 191 -19.01 -19.65 -16.96
C GLY A 191 -18.79 -20.70 -15.86
N LEU A 192 -17.89 -20.45 -14.90
CA LEU A 192 -17.59 -21.36 -13.79
C LEU A 192 -18.69 -21.33 -12.71
N PHE A 193 -19.38 -20.20 -12.56
CA PHE A 193 -20.57 -20.06 -11.71
C PHE A 193 -21.77 -19.60 -12.54
N LYS A 194 -22.94 -20.18 -12.26
CA LYS A 194 -24.20 -19.73 -12.88
C LYS A 194 -24.66 -18.45 -12.20
N SER A 195 -24.99 -17.44 -13.00
CA SER A 195 -25.78 -16.30 -12.55
C SER A 195 -27.10 -16.82 -11.93
N PRO A 196 -27.52 -16.32 -10.75
CA PRO A 196 -28.87 -16.56 -10.26
C PRO A 196 -29.92 -15.96 -11.19
#